data_AF-A0A368JDN1-F1
#
_entry.id   AF-A0A368JDN1-F1
#
_cell.length_a   1.000
_cell.length_b   1.000
_cell.length_c   1.000
_cell.angle_alpha   90.00
_cell.angle_beta   90.00
_cell.angle_gamma   90.00
#
_symmetry.space_group_name_H-M   'P 1'
#
loop_
_entity.id
_entity.type
_entity.pdbx_description
1 polymer ?
#
loop_
_entity_poly.entity_id
_entity_poly.type
_entity_poly.pdbx_seq_one_letter_code
_entity_poly.pdbx_strand_id
1 'polypeptide(L)'
;MLIKFSIRNYKVFRERVELSLIASNYDKETNEENVIEVPKFGLRLLKSAVVYGANASGKSKLIEALGHMRNFIHVSSKDSQKGDEIPVEPFRLNTASENEPSEFEVTFIHNDVLYRYGFEATRYEIVSEWLYYRPNTKEVELYYREKQNFELHKRSFSGLVNQLVKGKNIRENALLLSVAAQFNDERANHIFAWFDNLRIISGLDEKGYETFSIQQIKNLIDKRKILNLLEAADLSIRDIALAKFDPYNLPSDLSPKLQDYIWEMGGDVLSDDVQTVHTKYNEAKEAVGSVMFSMREAESSGTQKFFALAGPILNVLENGSVFVVDELDAKMHPNLVSAIVKLFHSATKNPKNAQLIFNTHDTNLLESDNFRRDQVWFTEKDRYGAATLYALADFKVRRNENFEANYIEEKYGAIPYLGNFSRLFNPATETADVEPKG
;
A
#
# COMPACT_ATOMS: atom_id res chain seq x y z
N MET A 1 -7.76 7.59 -8.19
CA MET A 1 -8.50 7.12 -7.01
C MET A 1 -8.84 5.64 -7.16
N LEU A 2 -8.61 4.82 -6.13
CA LEU A 2 -9.12 3.47 -6.00
C LEU A 2 -10.59 3.49 -5.55
N ILE A 3 -11.41 2.61 -6.12
CA ILE A 3 -12.82 2.40 -5.72
C ILE A 3 -12.97 1.07 -5.00
N LYS A 4 -12.49 -0.02 -5.62
CA LYS A 4 -12.60 -1.39 -5.10
C LYS A 4 -11.37 -2.20 -5.48
N PHE A 5 -10.97 -3.10 -4.61
CA PHE A 5 -10.02 -4.16 -4.91
C PHE A 5 -10.55 -5.48 -4.37
N SER A 6 -10.53 -6.54 -5.18
CA SER A 6 -10.96 -7.86 -4.76
C SER A 6 -10.01 -8.95 -5.20
N ILE A 7 -9.94 -9.99 -4.38
CA ILE A 7 -9.09 -11.16 -4.59
C ILE A 7 -9.85 -12.42 -4.23
N ARG A 8 -9.62 -13.51 -4.97
CA ARG A 8 -10.13 -14.85 -4.67
C ARG A 8 -9.02 -15.87 -4.86
N ASN A 9 -9.03 -16.91 -4.04
CA ASN A 9 -8.11 -18.03 -4.13
C ASN A 9 -6.64 -17.59 -4.24
N TYR A 10 -6.19 -16.75 -3.31
CA TYR A 10 -4.83 -16.23 -3.25
C TYR A 10 -4.28 -16.31 -1.82
N LYS A 11 -3.23 -17.10 -1.63
CA LYS A 11 -2.54 -17.36 -0.36
C LYS A 11 -3.48 -17.78 0.76
N VAL A 12 -3.93 -16.82 1.56
CA VAL A 12 -4.81 -17.05 2.72
C VAL A 12 -6.28 -16.84 2.38
N PHE A 13 -6.61 -16.17 1.28
CA PHE A 13 -7.98 -15.89 0.87
C PHE A 13 -8.46 -17.01 -0.04
N ARG A 14 -9.30 -17.91 0.47
CA ARG A 14 -9.95 -18.94 -0.34
C ARG A 14 -11.11 -18.33 -1.14
N GLU A 15 -12.07 -17.75 -0.42
CA GLU A 15 -13.24 -17.11 -1.00
C GLU A 15 -12.91 -15.69 -1.49
N ARG A 16 -13.81 -15.12 -2.30
CA ARG A 16 -13.64 -13.75 -2.80
C ARG A 16 -13.82 -12.76 -1.65
N VAL A 17 -12.82 -11.91 -1.44
CA VAL A 17 -12.90 -10.76 -0.53
C VAL A 17 -12.81 -9.46 -1.33
N GLU A 18 -13.46 -8.40 -0.85
CA GLU A 18 -13.46 -7.08 -1.50
C GLU A 18 -13.22 -5.97 -0.47
N LEU A 19 -12.17 -5.18 -0.69
CA LEU A 19 -11.98 -3.90 -0.02
C LEU A 19 -12.67 -2.81 -0.85
N SER A 20 -13.66 -2.14 -0.26
CA SER A 20 -14.39 -1.05 -0.93
C SER A 20 -14.11 0.30 -0.28
N LEU A 21 -13.79 1.30 -1.10
CA LEU A 21 -13.67 2.69 -0.70
C LEU A 21 -14.94 3.49 -1.03
N ILE A 22 -16.07 2.83 -1.28
CA ILE A 22 -17.36 3.52 -1.47
C ILE A 22 -17.91 3.89 -0.10
N ALA A 23 -18.13 5.18 0.12
CA ALA A 23 -18.70 5.67 1.37
C ALA A 23 -20.17 5.24 1.51
N SER A 24 -20.48 4.65 2.65
CA SER A 24 -21.83 4.24 3.04
C SER A 24 -22.74 5.44 3.22
N ASN A 25 -23.99 5.28 2.76
CA ASN A 25 -25.03 6.27 2.99
C ASN A 25 -25.56 6.27 4.44
N TYR A 26 -25.27 5.23 5.24
CA TYR A 26 -25.69 5.12 6.64
C TYR A 26 -24.89 6.02 7.59
N ASP A 27 -23.70 6.46 7.16
CA ASP A 27 -22.74 7.24 7.96
C ASP A 27 -22.66 8.72 7.53
N LYS A 28 -23.67 9.25 6.82
CA LYS A 28 -23.68 10.62 6.23
C LYS A 28 -23.44 11.81 7.18
N GLU A 29 -23.39 11.59 8.48
CA GLU A 29 -23.24 12.64 9.50
C GLU A 29 -21.93 12.50 10.30
N THR A 30 -21.08 11.51 9.98
CA THR A 30 -19.83 11.25 10.70
C THR A 30 -18.64 11.46 9.77
N ASN A 31 -17.67 12.29 10.20
CA ASN A 31 -16.40 12.57 9.52
C ASN A 31 -16.56 12.74 7.99
N GLU A 32 -17.47 13.61 7.57
CA GLU A 32 -17.73 13.87 6.14
C GLU A 32 -16.51 14.48 5.42
N GLU A 33 -15.57 15.05 6.16
CA GLU A 33 -14.26 15.45 5.64
C GLU A 33 -13.42 14.26 5.14
N ASN A 34 -13.73 13.03 5.57
CA ASN A 34 -13.08 11.80 5.12
C ASN A 34 -13.64 11.29 3.77
N VAL A 35 -14.60 12.01 3.18
CA VAL A 35 -15.30 11.63 1.95
C VAL A 35 -14.88 12.54 0.79
N ILE A 36 -14.80 11.96 -0.40
CA ILE A 36 -14.55 12.59 -1.69
C ILE A 36 -15.82 12.44 -2.51
N GLU A 37 -16.42 13.56 -2.91
CA GLU A 37 -17.55 13.57 -3.82
C GLU A 37 -17.07 13.39 -5.27
N VAL A 38 -17.66 12.44 -6.00
CA VAL A 38 -17.36 12.19 -7.41
C VAL A 38 -18.67 12.25 -8.23
N PRO A 39 -19.21 13.47 -8.48
CA PRO A 39 -20.54 13.65 -9.06
C PRO A 39 -20.68 13.02 -10.45
N LYS A 40 -19.62 13.06 -11.26
CA LYS A 40 -19.58 12.48 -12.62
C LYS A 40 -20.06 11.03 -12.66
N PHE A 41 -19.78 10.29 -11.59
CA PHE A 41 -20.08 8.88 -11.47
C PHE A 41 -21.15 8.56 -10.42
N GLY A 42 -21.70 9.59 -9.76
CA GLY A 42 -22.64 9.43 -8.65
C GLY A 42 -22.04 8.66 -7.47
N LEU A 43 -20.73 8.80 -7.24
CA LEU A 43 -20.00 8.07 -6.19
C LEU A 43 -19.55 9.01 -5.08
N ARG A 44 -19.53 8.47 -3.86
CA ARG A 44 -18.86 9.04 -2.68
C ARG A 44 -17.74 8.08 -2.31
N LEU A 45 -16.50 8.55 -2.28
CA LEU A 45 -15.32 7.71 -2.02
C LEU A 45 -14.65 8.09 -0.71
N LEU A 46 -14.05 7.12 -0.03
CA LEU A 46 -13.34 7.32 1.22
C LEU A 46 -11.88 7.75 0.95
N LYS A 47 -11.38 8.70 1.77
CA LYS A 47 -9.97 9.14 1.75
C LYS A 47 -9.04 8.13 2.41
N SER A 48 -9.56 7.24 3.25
CA SER A 48 -8.73 6.19 3.83
C SER A 48 -9.50 4.92 4.16
N ALA A 49 -8.77 3.81 4.26
CA ALA A 49 -9.22 2.56 4.85
C ALA A 49 -8.11 2.00 5.77
N VAL A 50 -8.50 1.55 6.96
CA VAL A 50 -7.60 0.92 7.94
C VAL A 50 -8.03 -0.53 8.15
N VAL A 51 -7.07 -1.45 8.15
CA VAL A 51 -7.31 -2.88 8.34
C VAL A 51 -6.70 -3.35 9.66
N TYR A 52 -7.56 -3.87 10.54
CA TYR A 52 -7.23 -4.49 11.81
C TYR A 52 -7.33 -6.01 11.73
N GLY A 53 -6.80 -6.69 12.75
CA GLY A 53 -6.87 -8.13 12.85
C GLY A 53 -5.67 -8.74 13.56
N ALA A 54 -5.85 -9.96 14.05
CA ALA A 54 -4.85 -10.72 14.78
C ALA A 54 -3.55 -10.94 13.97
N ASN A 55 -2.51 -11.41 14.63
CA ASN A 55 -1.32 -11.91 13.94
C ASN A 55 -1.71 -13.06 12.99
N ALA A 56 -1.12 -13.09 11.80
CA ALA A 56 -1.41 -14.09 10.76
C ALA A 56 -2.87 -14.15 10.25
N SER A 57 -3.69 -13.11 10.50
CA SER A 57 -5.09 -13.04 10.08
C SER A 57 -5.32 -12.72 8.60
N GLY A 58 -4.32 -12.16 7.91
CA GLY A 58 -4.40 -11.84 6.48
C GLY A 58 -4.14 -10.38 6.10
N LYS A 59 -3.98 -9.46 7.07
CA LYS A 59 -3.71 -8.02 6.83
C LYS A 59 -2.60 -7.76 5.79
N SER A 60 -1.40 -8.27 6.03
CA SER A 60 -0.27 -8.07 5.09
C SER A 60 -0.50 -8.80 3.77
N LYS A 61 -1.25 -9.91 3.77
CA LYS A 61 -1.58 -10.65 2.54
C LYS A 61 -2.56 -9.91 1.64
N LEU A 62 -3.45 -9.08 2.21
CA LEU A 62 -4.31 -8.19 1.43
C LEU A 62 -3.48 -7.14 0.67
N ILE A 63 -2.54 -6.49 1.35
CA ILE A 63 -1.64 -5.49 0.74
C ILE A 63 -0.69 -6.16 -0.27
N GLU A 64 -0.15 -7.33 0.07
CA GLU A 64 0.69 -8.13 -0.82
C GLU A 64 -0.05 -8.51 -2.10
N ALA A 65 -1.34 -8.84 -2.03
CA ALA A 65 -2.12 -9.19 -3.21
C ALA A 65 -2.30 -7.99 -4.17
N LEU A 66 -2.55 -6.79 -3.62
CA LEU A 66 -2.60 -5.56 -4.42
C LEU A 66 -1.23 -5.22 -5.03
N GLY A 67 -0.16 -5.41 -4.25
CA GLY A 67 1.22 -5.28 -4.71
C GLY A 67 1.57 -6.27 -5.82
N HIS A 68 1.13 -7.53 -5.69
CA HIS A 68 1.30 -8.56 -6.70
C HIS A 68 0.58 -8.18 -7.99
N MET A 69 -0.70 -7.78 -7.92
CA MET A 69 -1.46 -7.33 -9.09
C MET A 69 -0.73 -6.20 -9.82
N ARG A 70 -0.33 -5.16 -9.07
CA ARG A 70 0.45 -4.03 -9.60
C ARG A 70 1.73 -4.52 -10.28
N ASN A 71 2.55 -5.30 -9.57
CA ASN A 71 3.86 -5.73 -10.09
C ASN A 71 3.70 -6.63 -11.31
N PHE A 72 2.76 -7.56 -11.30
CA PHE A 72 2.53 -8.49 -12.40
C PHE A 72 2.14 -7.75 -13.69
N ILE A 73 1.31 -6.71 -13.60
CA ILE A 73 1.00 -5.84 -14.74
C ILE A 73 2.28 -5.24 -15.34
N HIS A 74 3.24 -4.79 -14.54
CA HIS A 74 4.47 -4.18 -15.07
C HIS A 74 5.43 -5.19 -15.70
N VAL A 75 5.46 -6.43 -15.21
CA VAL A 75 6.52 -7.39 -15.56
C VAL A 75 6.05 -8.49 -16.52
N SER A 76 4.75 -8.80 -16.63
CA SER A 76 4.27 -10.00 -17.35
C SER A 76 4.56 -10.01 -18.85
N SER A 77 4.74 -8.84 -19.48
CA SER A 77 5.15 -8.73 -20.89
C SER A 77 6.64 -8.39 -21.04
N LYS A 78 7.27 -7.80 -20.02
CA LYS A 78 8.62 -7.21 -20.10
C LYS A 78 9.71 -8.16 -19.63
N ASP A 79 9.51 -8.76 -18.47
CA ASP A 79 10.57 -9.47 -17.75
C ASP A 79 10.37 -10.99 -17.73
N SER A 80 9.20 -11.49 -18.15
CA SER A 80 8.95 -12.93 -18.32
C SER A 80 9.20 -13.40 -19.76
N GLN A 81 9.43 -14.70 -19.92
CA GLN A 81 9.51 -15.45 -21.19
C GLN A 81 8.40 -16.50 -21.29
N LYS A 82 8.21 -17.06 -22.48
CA LYS A 82 7.23 -18.13 -22.68
C LYS A 82 7.62 -19.36 -21.84
N GLY A 83 6.70 -19.84 -21.01
CA GLY A 83 6.90 -21.01 -20.15
C GLY A 83 7.38 -20.68 -18.74
N ASP A 84 7.78 -19.43 -18.48
CA ASP A 84 8.07 -18.99 -17.11
C ASP A 84 6.80 -19.02 -16.25
N GLU A 85 6.95 -19.42 -14.99
CA GLU A 85 5.86 -19.45 -14.03
C GLU A 85 5.37 -18.04 -13.69
N ILE A 86 4.05 -17.91 -13.53
CA ILE A 86 3.42 -16.74 -12.94
C ILE A 86 3.55 -16.86 -11.41
N PRO A 87 4.03 -15.84 -10.69
CA PRO A 87 4.25 -15.89 -9.24
C PRO A 87 2.94 -15.75 -8.43
N VAL A 88 1.90 -16.50 -8.80
CA VAL A 88 0.64 -16.63 -8.06
C VAL A 88 0.67 -17.88 -7.19
N GLU A 89 0.17 -17.76 -5.96
CA GLU A 89 0.00 -18.89 -5.06
C GLU A 89 -1.47 -18.99 -4.63
N PRO A 90 -2.20 -20.04 -5.04
CA PRO A 90 -3.60 -20.21 -4.65
C PRO A 90 -3.74 -20.55 -3.17
N PHE A 91 -4.98 -20.65 -2.67
CA PHE A 91 -5.24 -21.16 -1.34
C PHE A 91 -5.03 -22.69 -1.32
N ARG A 92 -3.96 -23.13 -0.64
CA ARG A 92 -3.48 -24.53 -0.69
C ARG A 92 -3.97 -25.43 0.46
N LEU A 93 -4.67 -24.88 1.45
CA LEU A 93 -5.20 -25.68 2.57
C LEU A 93 -6.53 -26.36 2.24
N ASN A 94 -6.93 -26.38 0.97
CA ASN A 94 -8.15 -27.04 0.51
C ASN A 94 -7.92 -27.67 -0.88
N THR A 95 -8.24 -28.95 -1.01
CA THR A 95 -8.02 -29.72 -2.25
C THR A 95 -8.88 -29.26 -3.42
N ALA A 96 -10.00 -28.58 -3.16
CA ALA A 96 -10.85 -28.04 -4.22
C ALA A 96 -10.36 -26.70 -4.75
N SER A 97 -9.52 -25.95 -4.01
CA SER A 97 -9.01 -24.64 -4.44
C SER A 97 -7.52 -24.62 -4.78
N GLU A 98 -6.74 -25.61 -4.34
CA GLU A 98 -5.27 -25.62 -4.50
C GLU A 98 -4.79 -25.61 -5.96
N ASN A 99 -5.65 -26.01 -6.90
CA ASN A 99 -5.39 -26.03 -8.34
C ASN A 99 -6.29 -25.05 -9.12
N GLU A 100 -7.20 -24.35 -8.46
CA GLU A 100 -8.06 -23.33 -9.07
C GLU A 100 -7.24 -22.04 -9.31
N PRO A 101 -7.62 -21.19 -10.28
CA PRO A 101 -6.91 -19.95 -10.52
C PRO A 101 -7.07 -18.94 -9.39
N SER A 102 -6.05 -18.09 -9.18
CA SER A 102 -6.17 -16.89 -8.36
C SER A 102 -6.81 -15.77 -9.17
N GLU A 103 -7.76 -15.06 -8.58
CA GLU A 103 -8.48 -13.95 -9.22
C GLU A 103 -8.08 -12.62 -8.59
N PHE A 104 -7.87 -11.59 -9.42
CA PHE A 104 -7.63 -10.22 -8.99
C PHE A 104 -8.49 -9.27 -9.81
N GLU A 105 -9.19 -8.35 -9.15
CA GLU A 105 -9.94 -7.29 -9.84
C GLU A 105 -9.78 -5.96 -9.10
N VAL A 106 -9.61 -4.88 -9.87
CA VAL A 106 -9.54 -3.51 -9.36
C VAL A 106 -10.50 -2.62 -10.13
N THR A 107 -11.22 -1.77 -9.40
CA THR A 107 -12.01 -0.68 -9.97
C THR A 107 -11.42 0.64 -9.50
N PHE A 108 -11.15 1.55 -10.43
CA PHE A 108 -10.48 2.82 -10.13
C PHE A 108 -10.89 3.92 -11.11
N ILE A 109 -10.61 5.17 -10.71
CA ILE A 109 -10.78 6.36 -11.55
C ILE A 109 -9.40 6.94 -11.85
N HIS A 110 -9.16 7.19 -13.14
CA HIS A 110 -7.99 7.90 -13.64
C HIS A 110 -8.40 8.79 -14.82
N ASN A 111 -7.94 10.05 -14.85
CA ASN A 111 -8.26 11.05 -15.87
C ASN A 111 -9.75 11.11 -16.24
N ASP A 112 -10.61 11.19 -15.21
CA ASP A 112 -12.07 11.23 -15.33
C ASP A 112 -12.71 10.02 -16.03
N VAL A 113 -12.03 8.88 -16.09
CA VAL A 113 -12.58 7.62 -16.61
C VAL A 113 -12.57 6.59 -15.49
N LEU A 114 -13.68 5.88 -15.31
CA LEU A 114 -13.77 4.73 -14.42
C LEU A 114 -13.37 3.48 -15.20
N TYR A 115 -12.42 2.72 -14.66
CA TYR A 115 -11.96 1.46 -15.20
C TYR A 115 -12.28 0.34 -14.23
N ARG A 116 -12.61 -0.84 -14.77
CA ARG A 116 -12.64 -2.11 -14.04
C ARG A 116 -11.78 -3.10 -14.81
N TYR A 117 -10.72 -3.55 -14.16
CA TYR A 117 -9.72 -4.43 -14.76
C TYR A 117 -9.47 -5.61 -13.85
N GLY A 118 -9.38 -6.81 -14.41
CA GLY A 118 -9.08 -8.01 -13.64
C GLY A 118 -8.58 -9.16 -14.50
N PHE A 119 -8.05 -10.17 -13.82
CA PHE A 119 -7.57 -11.40 -14.43
C PHE A 119 -7.64 -12.58 -13.45
N GLU A 120 -7.69 -13.77 -14.03
CA GLU A 120 -7.49 -15.05 -13.36
C GLU A 120 -6.22 -15.71 -13.88
N ALA A 121 -5.38 -16.20 -12.99
CA ALA A 121 -4.12 -16.84 -13.35
C ALA A 121 -3.88 -18.11 -12.55
N THR A 122 -3.34 -19.13 -13.21
CA THR A 122 -2.64 -20.24 -12.56
C THR A 122 -1.15 -19.93 -12.51
N ARG A 123 -0.34 -20.86 -11.97
CA ARG A 123 1.12 -20.76 -12.05
C ARG A 123 1.66 -20.79 -13.50
N TYR A 124 0.87 -21.18 -14.48
CA TYR A 124 1.34 -21.43 -15.85
C TYR A 124 0.72 -20.53 -16.91
N GLU A 125 -0.55 -20.13 -16.73
CA GLU A 125 -1.29 -19.38 -17.74
C GLU A 125 -2.28 -18.38 -17.15
N ILE A 126 -2.59 -17.34 -17.92
CA ILE A 126 -3.74 -16.47 -17.75
C ILE A 126 -4.97 -17.22 -18.23
N VAL A 127 -5.87 -17.53 -17.30
CA VAL A 127 -7.13 -18.25 -17.58
C VAL A 127 -8.15 -17.29 -18.17
N SER A 128 -8.30 -16.12 -17.56
CA SER A 128 -9.19 -15.06 -18.05
C SER A 128 -8.60 -13.67 -17.77
N GLU A 129 -8.96 -12.68 -18.57
CA GLU A 129 -8.54 -11.28 -18.40
C GLU A 129 -9.61 -10.36 -19.00
N TRP A 130 -9.97 -9.30 -18.29
CA TRP A 130 -11.03 -8.39 -18.73
C TRP A 130 -10.68 -6.94 -18.43
N LEU A 131 -11.12 -6.07 -19.34
CA LEU A 131 -11.01 -4.63 -19.16
C LEU A 131 -12.31 -3.96 -19.58
N TYR A 132 -12.92 -3.27 -18.64
CA TYR A 132 -14.07 -2.41 -18.86
C TYR A 132 -13.69 -0.95 -18.65
N TYR A 133 -14.31 -0.07 -19.43
CA TYR A 133 -14.18 1.37 -19.26
C TYR A 133 -15.55 2.04 -19.22
N ARG A 134 -15.66 3.08 -18.41
CA ARG A 134 -16.85 3.89 -18.24
C ARG A 134 -16.44 5.37 -18.20
N PRO A 135 -16.44 6.06 -19.35
CA PRO A 135 -16.05 7.47 -19.42
C PRO A 135 -17.17 8.38 -18.91
N ASN A 136 -18.43 7.92 -18.97
CA ASN A 136 -19.63 8.63 -18.54
C ASN A 136 -20.53 7.65 -17.75
N THR A 137 -21.72 7.35 -18.27
CA THR A 137 -22.73 6.49 -17.60
C THR A 137 -22.64 5.02 -17.99
N LYS A 138 -22.41 4.72 -19.28
CA LYS A 138 -22.39 3.34 -19.79
C LYS A 138 -21.01 2.72 -19.64
N GLU A 139 -20.96 1.57 -18.98
CA GLU A 139 -19.79 0.69 -18.99
C GLU A 139 -19.71 -0.05 -20.33
N VAL A 140 -18.50 -0.13 -20.88
CA VAL A 140 -18.21 -0.80 -22.15
C VAL A 140 -17.04 -1.73 -21.94
N GLU A 141 -17.21 -2.98 -22.36
CA GLU A 141 -16.13 -3.95 -22.45
C GLU A 141 -15.16 -3.56 -23.57
N LEU A 142 -13.88 -3.39 -23.21
CA LEU A 142 -12.82 -3.12 -24.17
C LEU A 142 -12.22 -4.39 -24.72
N TYR A 143 -11.98 -5.35 -23.84
CA TYR A 143 -11.69 -6.71 -24.24
C TYR A 143 -12.07 -7.70 -23.14
N TYR A 144 -12.29 -8.93 -23.59
CA TYR A 144 -12.34 -10.13 -22.76
C TYR A 144 -11.41 -11.18 -23.36
N ARG A 145 -10.68 -11.87 -22.50
CA ARG A 145 -9.80 -12.98 -22.86
C ARG A 145 -10.22 -14.20 -22.09
N GLU A 146 -10.31 -15.32 -22.79
CA GLU A 146 -10.42 -16.66 -22.22
C GLU A 146 -9.30 -17.53 -22.80
N LYS A 147 -8.29 -17.82 -21.99
CA LYS A 147 -7.03 -18.43 -22.41
C LYS A 147 -6.39 -17.71 -23.60
N GLN A 148 -6.34 -18.33 -24.78
CA GLN A 148 -5.80 -17.73 -26.01
C GLN A 148 -6.89 -17.22 -26.96
N ASN A 149 -8.14 -17.17 -26.51
CA ASN A 149 -9.24 -16.57 -27.24
C ASN A 149 -9.46 -15.15 -26.76
N PHE A 150 -9.56 -14.20 -27.69
CA PHE A 150 -9.64 -12.78 -27.39
C PHE A 150 -10.83 -12.15 -28.12
N GLU A 151 -11.69 -11.50 -27.36
CA GLU A 151 -12.77 -10.66 -27.84
C GLU A 151 -12.37 -9.21 -27.66
N LEU A 152 -12.09 -8.51 -28.77
CA LEU A 152 -11.69 -7.10 -28.73
C LEU A 152 -12.83 -6.20 -29.20
N HIS A 153 -13.00 -5.07 -28.53
CA HIS A 153 -13.93 -4.05 -28.97
C HIS A 153 -13.51 -3.50 -30.36
N LYS A 154 -14.44 -3.48 -31.32
CA LYS A 154 -14.12 -3.18 -32.74
C LYS A 154 -13.41 -1.84 -32.98
N ARG A 155 -13.62 -0.85 -32.11
CA ARG A 155 -13.05 0.51 -32.23
C ARG A 155 -12.00 0.84 -31.17
N SER A 156 -11.75 -0.06 -30.22
CA SER A 156 -10.88 0.21 -29.06
C SER A 156 -9.96 -0.98 -28.90
N PHE A 157 -8.64 -0.77 -28.84
CA PHE A 157 -7.63 -1.79 -29.17
C PHE A 157 -7.64 -2.23 -30.65
N SER A 158 -7.99 -1.30 -31.55
CA SER A 158 -7.78 -1.46 -33.00
C SER A 158 -6.33 -1.19 -33.40
N GLY A 159 -5.87 -1.74 -34.52
CA GLY A 159 -4.51 -1.52 -35.02
C GLY A 159 -3.53 -2.59 -34.54
N LEU A 160 -2.37 -2.19 -34.02
CA LEU A 160 -1.25 -3.11 -33.74
C LEU A 160 -1.61 -4.18 -32.70
N VAL A 161 -2.33 -3.82 -31.62
CA VAL A 161 -2.79 -4.80 -30.62
C VAL A 161 -3.67 -5.88 -31.25
N ASN A 162 -4.62 -5.49 -32.10
CA ASN A 162 -5.45 -6.44 -32.85
C ASN A 162 -4.63 -7.31 -33.81
N GLN A 163 -3.56 -6.77 -34.43
CA GLN A 163 -2.65 -7.57 -35.26
C GLN A 163 -1.88 -8.60 -34.43
N LEU A 164 -1.40 -8.22 -33.24
CA LEU A 164 -0.72 -9.14 -32.32
C LEU A 164 -1.64 -10.28 -31.88
N VAL A 165 -2.88 -9.95 -31.52
CA VAL A 165 -3.91 -10.93 -31.15
C VAL A 165 -4.21 -11.89 -32.30
N LYS A 166 -4.50 -11.36 -33.51
CA LYS A 166 -4.77 -12.20 -34.70
C LYS A 166 -3.56 -13.04 -35.13
N GLY A 167 -2.36 -12.52 -34.93
CA GLY A 167 -1.10 -13.20 -35.21
C GLY A 167 -0.70 -14.23 -34.16
N LYS A 168 -1.47 -14.40 -33.08
CA LYS A 168 -1.13 -15.28 -31.93
C LYS A 168 0.21 -14.92 -31.28
N ASN A 169 0.50 -13.62 -31.19
CA ASN A 169 1.74 -13.07 -30.63
C ASN A 169 1.61 -12.69 -29.14
N ILE A 170 0.57 -13.16 -28.46
CA ILE A 170 0.36 -12.95 -27.02
C ILE A 170 0.69 -14.26 -26.30
N ARG A 171 1.54 -14.21 -25.28
CA ARG A 171 1.93 -15.42 -24.51
C ARG A 171 0.82 -15.83 -23.55
N GLU A 172 0.76 -17.12 -23.24
CA GLU A 172 -0.17 -17.67 -22.25
C GLU A 172 0.05 -17.09 -20.85
N ASN A 173 1.28 -16.72 -20.51
CA ASN A 173 1.66 -16.16 -19.22
C ASN A 173 1.86 -14.63 -19.21
N ALA A 174 1.39 -13.92 -20.24
CA ALA A 174 1.48 -12.46 -20.32
C ALA A 174 0.09 -11.83 -20.41
N LEU A 175 -0.17 -10.78 -19.62
CA LEU A 175 -1.42 -10.02 -19.69
C LEU A 175 -1.49 -9.22 -21.00
N LEU A 176 -2.67 -9.16 -21.62
CA LEU A 176 -2.93 -8.35 -22.81
C LEU A 176 -2.75 -6.86 -22.49
N LEU A 177 -3.17 -6.39 -21.31
CA LEU A 177 -2.95 -5.01 -20.87
C LEU A 177 -1.46 -4.64 -20.96
N SER A 178 -0.61 -5.52 -20.45
CA SER A 178 0.84 -5.34 -20.40
C SER A 178 1.49 -5.38 -21.77
N VAL A 179 0.99 -6.23 -22.67
CA VAL A 179 1.45 -6.22 -24.07
C VAL A 179 0.98 -4.94 -24.76
N ALA A 180 -0.28 -4.54 -24.60
CA ALA A 180 -0.81 -3.35 -25.24
C ALA A 180 -0.03 -2.07 -24.86
N ALA A 181 0.35 -1.93 -23.59
CA ALA A 181 1.18 -0.81 -23.14
C ALA A 181 2.59 -0.81 -23.78
N GLN A 182 3.25 -1.98 -23.90
CA GLN A 182 4.55 -2.09 -24.59
C GLN A 182 4.50 -1.66 -26.05
N PHE A 183 3.35 -1.87 -26.70
CA PHE A 183 3.11 -1.46 -28.08
C PHE A 183 2.48 -0.06 -28.18
N ASN A 184 2.61 0.75 -27.12
CA ASN A 184 2.18 2.14 -27.04
C ASN A 184 0.67 2.34 -27.28
N ASP A 185 -0.18 1.40 -26.86
CA ASP A 185 -1.62 1.66 -26.83
C ASP A 185 -1.93 2.77 -25.81
N GLU A 186 -2.58 3.84 -26.28
CA GLU A 186 -2.86 5.03 -25.49
C GLU A 186 -3.65 4.72 -24.21
N ARG A 187 -4.67 3.84 -24.31
CA ARG A 187 -5.53 3.51 -23.17
C ARG A 187 -4.82 2.59 -22.20
N ALA A 188 -4.08 1.60 -22.69
CA ALA A 188 -3.26 0.75 -21.85
C ALA A 188 -2.24 1.60 -21.07
N ASN A 189 -1.62 2.59 -21.71
CA ASN A 189 -0.70 3.53 -21.07
C ASN A 189 -1.37 4.38 -19.98
N HIS A 190 -2.62 4.83 -20.18
CA HIS A 190 -3.37 5.52 -19.12
C HIS A 190 -3.66 4.62 -17.91
N ILE A 191 -3.99 3.36 -18.15
CA ILE A 191 -4.22 2.39 -17.07
C ILE A 191 -2.89 2.08 -16.35
N PHE A 192 -1.82 1.87 -17.10
CA PHE A 192 -0.47 1.70 -16.54
C PHE A 192 -0.05 2.88 -15.68
N ALA A 193 -0.26 4.11 -16.15
CA ALA A 193 0.05 5.32 -15.38
C ALA A 193 -0.69 5.38 -14.03
N TRP A 194 -1.89 4.79 -13.92
CA TRP A 194 -2.56 4.66 -12.63
C TRP A 194 -1.84 3.67 -11.70
N PHE A 195 -1.43 2.51 -12.20
CA PHE A 195 -0.65 1.52 -11.43
C PHE A 195 0.76 2.01 -11.08
N ASP A 196 1.39 2.81 -11.95
CA ASP A 196 2.68 3.48 -11.67
C ASP A 196 2.56 4.41 -10.46
N ASN A 197 1.42 5.08 -10.32
CA ASN A 197 1.11 6.01 -9.23
C ASN A 197 0.51 5.32 -7.99
N LEU A 198 0.21 4.02 -8.04
CA LEU A 198 -0.16 3.25 -6.85
C LEU A 198 1.11 2.99 -6.02
N ARG A 199 1.26 3.70 -4.90
CA ARG A 199 2.42 3.59 -4.02
C ARG A 199 2.14 2.58 -2.93
N ILE A 200 2.90 1.49 -2.91
CA ILE A 200 2.76 0.41 -1.92
C ILE A 200 4.12 0.24 -1.24
N ILE A 201 4.16 0.34 0.08
CA ILE A 201 5.38 0.17 0.88
C ILE A 201 5.12 -0.72 2.09
N SER A 202 6.19 -1.33 2.60
CA SER A 202 6.18 -2.03 3.88
C SER A 202 6.86 -1.18 4.94
N GLY A 203 6.17 -0.88 6.03
CA GLY A 203 6.72 -0.17 7.18
C GLY A 203 7.77 -0.96 7.96
N LEU A 204 8.08 -2.18 7.56
CA LEU A 204 9.17 -3.01 8.08
C LEU A 204 10.48 -2.89 7.30
N ASP A 205 10.43 -2.50 6.01
CA ASP A 205 11.59 -2.36 5.13
C ASP A 205 11.72 -0.92 4.60
N GLU A 206 12.49 -0.12 5.33
CA GLU A 206 12.69 1.30 5.04
C GLU A 206 13.57 1.56 3.82
N LYS A 207 14.50 0.64 3.49
CA LYS A 207 15.56 0.89 2.49
C LYS A 207 15.00 1.27 1.12
N GLY A 208 13.89 0.64 0.73
CA GLY A 208 13.26 0.87 -0.57
C GLY A 208 12.74 2.29 -0.75
N TYR A 209 12.18 2.91 0.29
CA TYR A 209 11.55 4.23 0.18
C TYR A 209 12.33 5.36 0.86
N GLU A 210 13.27 5.07 1.76
CA GLU A 210 14.20 6.05 2.32
C GLU A 210 14.99 6.76 1.21
N THR A 211 15.46 6.00 0.23
CA THR A 211 16.17 6.53 -0.95
C THR A 211 15.36 7.62 -1.64
N PHE A 212 14.03 7.49 -1.71
CA PHE A 212 13.18 8.52 -2.30
C PHE A 212 13.23 9.83 -1.50
N SER A 213 13.13 9.77 -0.17
CA SER A 213 13.26 10.94 0.71
C SER A 213 14.65 11.58 0.62
N ILE A 214 15.71 10.77 0.54
CA ILE A 214 17.10 11.20 0.29
C ILE A 214 17.21 11.96 -1.04
N GLN A 215 16.56 11.50 -2.12
CA GLN A 215 16.58 12.24 -3.39
C GLN A 215 15.82 13.57 -3.28
N GLN A 216 14.70 13.61 -2.54
CA GLN A 216 13.90 14.82 -2.38
C GLN A 216 14.65 15.94 -1.66
N ILE A 217 15.49 15.63 -0.66
CA ILE A 217 16.25 16.66 0.06
C ILE A 217 17.34 17.34 -0.78
N LYS A 218 17.67 16.81 -1.97
CA LYS A 218 18.56 17.47 -2.95
C LYS A 218 17.88 18.69 -3.61
N ASN A 219 16.56 18.74 -3.64
CA ASN A 219 15.79 19.89 -4.09
C ASN A 219 15.43 20.78 -2.89
N LEU A 220 15.76 22.07 -2.92
CA LEU A 220 15.52 22.99 -1.79
C LEU A 220 14.03 23.15 -1.43
N ILE A 221 13.13 23.07 -2.41
CA ILE A 221 11.69 23.22 -2.19
C ILE A 221 11.17 21.98 -1.44
N ASP A 222 11.53 20.79 -1.91
CA ASP A 222 11.05 19.53 -1.33
C ASP A 222 11.73 19.26 0.02
N LYS A 223 13.03 19.58 0.16
CA LYS A 223 13.73 19.62 1.44
C LYS A 223 12.96 20.44 2.48
N ARG A 224 12.50 21.65 2.12
CA ARG A 224 11.75 22.52 3.04
C ARG A 224 10.42 21.89 3.47
N LYS A 225 9.71 21.23 2.55
CA LYS A 225 8.45 20.54 2.91
C LYS A 225 8.72 19.37 3.87
N ILE A 226 9.79 18.61 3.63
CA ILE A 226 10.22 17.53 4.53
C ILE A 226 10.53 18.11 5.91
N LEU A 227 11.36 19.16 6.00
CA LEU A 227 11.69 19.80 7.28
C LEU A 227 10.45 20.29 8.03
N ASN A 228 9.52 20.95 7.34
CA ASN A 228 8.26 21.37 7.96
C ASN A 228 7.45 20.19 8.53
N LEU A 229 7.47 19.04 7.85
CA LEU A 229 6.80 17.82 8.33
C LEU A 229 7.52 17.23 9.55
N LEU A 230 8.86 17.19 9.56
CA LEU A 230 9.66 16.73 10.70
C LEU A 230 9.51 17.65 11.91
N GLU A 231 9.47 18.97 11.69
CA GLU A 231 9.23 19.97 12.73
C GLU A 231 7.82 19.83 13.32
N ALA A 232 6.80 19.63 12.47
CA ALA A 232 5.43 19.39 12.93
C ALA A 232 5.27 18.06 13.71
N ALA A 233 6.20 17.11 13.51
CA ALA A 233 6.29 15.87 14.26
C ALA A 233 7.10 15.98 15.57
N ASP A 234 7.60 17.18 15.90
CA ASP A 234 8.40 17.48 17.09
C ASP A 234 9.67 16.61 17.23
N LEU A 235 10.33 16.33 16.11
CA LEU A 235 11.54 15.49 16.09
C LEU A 235 12.82 16.27 16.45
N SER A 236 12.71 17.54 16.84
CA SER A 236 13.84 18.43 17.19
C SER A 236 14.92 18.61 16.11
N ILE A 237 14.66 18.18 14.87
CA ILE A 237 15.57 18.35 13.73
C ILE A 237 15.37 19.73 13.10
N ARG A 238 16.41 20.56 13.13
CA ARG A 238 16.37 21.92 12.57
C ARG A 238 16.66 21.96 11.07
N ASP A 239 17.58 21.12 10.61
CA ASP A 239 17.95 21.02 9.20
C ASP A 239 18.46 19.61 8.89
N ILE A 240 18.50 19.26 7.61
CA ILE A 240 19.03 17.99 7.10
C ILE A 240 19.97 18.26 5.92
N ALA A 241 21.10 17.57 5.87
CA ALA A 241 22.02 17.63 4.75
C ALA A 241 22.49 16.23 4.38
N LEU A 242 22.97 16.06 3.14
CA LEU A 242 23.71 14.86 2.76
C LEU A 242 25.16 15.00 3.25
N ALA A 243 25.68 13.95 3.86
CA ALA A 243 27.09 13.89 4.25
C ALA A 243 27.95 13.85 2.98
N LYS A 244 29.13 14.46 3.06
CA LYS A 244 30.16 14.33 2.04
C LYS A 244 31.05 13.13 2.36
N PHE A 245 31.55 12.45 1.34
CA PHE A 245 32.54 11.40 1.56
C PHE A 245 33.83 12.00 2.16
N ASP A 246 34.36 11.34 3.19
CA ASP A 246 35.73 11.58 3.63
C ASP A 246 36.68 10.83 2.67
N PRO A 247 37.50 11.53 1.87
CA PRO A 247 38.40 10.89 0.92
C PRO A 247 39.44 10.00 1.61
N TYR A 248 39.67 10.17 2.91
CA TYR A 248 40.62 9.37 3.69
C TYR A 248 39.96 8.19 4.43
N ASN A 249 38.63 8.11 4.43
CA ASN A 249 37.87 7.05 5.11
C ASN A 249 36.68 6.58 4.27
N LEU A 250 37.00 6.02 3.10
CA LEU A 250 36.00 5.54 2.15
C LEU A 250 35.50 4.13 2.50
N PRO A 251 34.19 3.84 2.33
CA PRO A 251 33.66 2.49 2.45
C PRO A 251 34.36 1.50 1.50
N SER A 252 34.69 0.32 2.02
CA SER A 252 35.48 -0.69 1.30
C SER A 252 34.73 -1.37 0.14
N ASP A 253 33.42 -1.24 0.09
CA ASP A 253 32.52 -1.76 -0.94
C ASP A 253 32.36 -0.80 -2.14
N LEU A 254 32.92 0.42 -2.08
CA LEU A 254 32.92 1.33 -3.23
C LEU A 254 33.79 0.80 -4.37
N SER A 255 33.32 0.94 -5.60
CA SER A 255 34.12 0.58 -6.79
C SER A 255 35.39 1.42 -6.87
N PRO A 256 36.54 0.87 -7.34
CA PRO A 256 37.80 1.63 -7.45
C PRO A 256 37.65 2.94 -8.23
N LYS A 257 36.87 2.94 -9.32
CA LYS A 257 36.60 4.14 -10.13
C LYS A 257 35.93 5.27 -9.34
N LEU A 258 35.04 4.92 -8.43
CA LEU A 258 34.34 5.90 -7.59
C LEU A 258 35.25 6.40 -6.48
N GLN A 259 36.12 5.54 -5.92
CA GLN A 259 37.13 5.95 -4.94
C GLN A 259 38.10 6.97 -5.55
N ASP A 260 38.62 6.70 -6.75
CA ASP A 260 39.50 7.62 -7.48
C ASP A 260 38.79 8.96 -7.73
N TYR A 261 37.53 8.92 -8.19
CA TYR A 261 36.73 10.13 -8.43
C TYR A 261 36.50 10.95 -7.16
N ILE A 262 36.19 10.31 -6.02
CA ILE A 262 35.99 11.01 -4.75
C ILE A 262 37.30 11.68 -4.29
N TRP A 263 38.42 10.99 -4.48
CA TRP A 263 39.75 11.52 -4.16
C TRP A 263 40.10 12.73 -5.04
N GLU A 264 39.87 12.66 -6.35
CA GLU A 264 40.10 13.76 -7.31
C GLU A 264 39.23 14.99 -7.00
N MET A 265 37.99 14.77 -6.57
CA MET A 265 37.06 15.83 -6.18
C MET A 265 37.27 16.33 -4.74
N GLY A 266 38.31 15.86 -4.03
CA GLY A 266 38.65 16.32 -2.68
C GLY A 266 37.56 16.03 -1.64
N GLY A 267 36.74 15.00 -1.84
CA GLY A 267 35.64 14.66 -0.92
C GLY A 267 34.35 15.46 -1.13
N ASP A 268 34.25 16.34 -2.14
CA ASP A 268 33.02 17.10 -2.41
C ASP A 268 31.86 16.25 -3.00
N VAL A 269 32.05 14.94 -3.09
CA VAL A 269 31.03 13.99 -3.51
C VAL A 269 30.10 13.70 -2.34
N LEU A 270 28.79 13.89 -2.57
CA LEU A 270 27.77 13.55 -1.58
C LEU A 270 27.66 12.02 -1.46
N SER A 271 27.66 11.55 -0.22
CA SER A 271 27.27 10.19 0.15
C SER A 271 25.74 10.09 0.30
N ASP A 272 25.25 8.86 0.46
CA ASP A 272 23.86 8.60 0.82
C ASP A 272 23.61 8.66 2.34
N ASP A 273 24.63 8.98 3.15
CA ASP A 273 24.45 9.23 4.58
C ASP A 273 23.77 10.58 4.79
N VAL A 274 22.71 10.58 5.60
CA VAL A 274 21.92 11.77 5.93
C VAL A 274 22.40 12.30 7.26
N GLN A 275 22.67 13.60 7.34
CA GLN A 275 23.09 14.29 8.55
C GLN A 275 21.96 15.20 9.04
N THR A 276 21.61 15.08 10.32
CA THR A 276 20.63 15.93 11.00
C THR A 276 21.31 17.04 11.78
N VAL A 277 20.78 18.25 11.70
CA VAL A 277 21.28 19.43 12.40
C VAL A 277 20.40 19.74 13.60
N HIS A 278 21.02 19.85 14.77
CA HIS A 278 20.37 20.13 16.05
C HIS A 278 20.91 21.40 16.68
N THR A 279 20.09 22.09 17.47
CA THR A 279 20.53 23.28 18.21
C THR A 279 21.34 22.87 19.43
N LYS A 280 22.51 23.49 19.61
CA LYS A 280 23.39 23.29 20.77
C LYS A 280 23.13 24.37 21.81
N TYR A 281 22.95 23.95 23.06
CA TYR A 281 22.68 24.85 24.19
C TYR A 281 23.85 24.87 25.19
N ASN A 282 24.05 26.00 25.86
CA ASN A 282 24.96 26.10 27.02
C ASN A 282 24.27 25.69 28.33
N GLU A 283 24.98 25.75 29.46
CA GLU A 283 24.43 25.42 30.78
C GLU A 283 23.23 26.30 31.18
N ALA A 284 23.17 27.54 30.68
CA ALA A 284 22.05 28.47 30.87
C ALA A 284 20.86 28.20 29.93
N LYS A 285 20.91 27.14 29.11
CA LYS A 285 19.91 26.78 28.09
C LYS A 285 19.76 27.82 26.97
N GLU A 286 20.79 28.60 26.70
CA GLU A 286 20.82 29.53 25.58
C GLU A 286 21.39 28.84 24.35
N ALA A 287 20.79 29.09 23.18
CA ALA A 287 21.28 28.53 21.93
C ALA A 287 22.63 29.16 21.56
N VAL A 288 23.69 28.36 21.51
CA VAL A 288 25.08 28.81 21.25
C VAL A 288 25.64 28.29 19.93
N GLY A 289 24.92 27.45 19.21
CA GLY A 289 25.32 26.95 17.90
C GLY A 289 24.48 25.79 17.42
N SER A 290 25.04 25.00 16.51
CA SER A 290 24.44 23.76 16.00
C SER A 290 25.43 22.61 16.07
N VAL A 291 24.92 21.39 16.11
CA VAL A 291 25.69 20.14 16.03
C VAL A 291 25.04 19.22 14.99
N MET A 292 25.87 18.46 14.28
CA MET A 292 25.43 17.49 13.28
C MET A 292 25.56 16.07 13.82
N PHE A 293 24.61 15.21 13.48
CA PHE A 293 24.65 13.79 13.78
C PHE A 293 24.27 12.99 12.52
N SER A 294 24.79 11.77 12.39
CA SER A 294 24.29 10.84 11.37
C SER A 294 22.87 10.41 11.73
N MET A 295 21.95 10.53 10.78
CA MET A 295 20.58 10.03 10.87
C MET A 295 20.58 8.54 11.21
N ARG A 296 21.47 7.76 10.59
CA ARG A 296 21.47 6.30 10.73
C ARG A 296 22.02 5.84 12.07
N GLU A 297 23.05 6.51 12.58
CA GLU A 297 23.75 6.06 13.79
C GLU A 297 23.22 6.69 15.08
N ALA A 298 22.75 7.94 15.03
CA ALA A 298 22.41 8.71 16.23
C ALA A 298 20.91 8.88 16.45
N GLU A 299 20.11 8.99 15.39
CA GLU A 299 18.67 9.20 15.53
C GLU A 299 17.93 7.92 15.92
N SER A 300 16.80 8.09 16.60
CA SER A 300 15.95 6.95 16.95
C SER A 300 15.40 6.25 15.70
N SER A 301 15.08 4.95 15.82
CA SER A 301 14.47 4.20 14.71
C SER A 301 13.12 4.80 14.28
N GLY A 302 12.39 5.44 15.19
CA GLY A 302 11.13 6.13 14.85
C GLY A 302 11.37 7.40 14.04
N THR A 303 12.40 8.17 14.39
CA THR A 303 12.84 9.36 13.64
C THR A 303 13.29 8.97 12.23
N GLN A 304 14.14 7.94 12.12
CA GLN A 304 14.62 7.39 10.84
C GLN A 304 13.44 6.97 9.95
N LYS A 305 12.50 6.20 10.51
CA LYS A 305 11.31 5.75 9.77
C LYS A 305 10.44 6.93 9.32
N PHE A 306 10.21 7.91 10.19
CA PHE A 306 9.38 9.07 9.84
C PHE A 306 10.03 9.93 8.74
N PHE A 307 11.35 10.14 8.80
CA PHE A 307 12.10 10.76 7.70
C PHE A 307 11.97 9.95 6.40
N ALA A 308 12.15 8.64 6.46
CA ALA A 308 12.02 7.77 5.30
C ALA A 308 10.61 7.90 4.67
N LEU A 309 9.54 8.00 5.47
CA LEU A 309 8.16 8.17 5.01
C LEU A 309 7.81 9.58 4.54
N ALA A 310 8.56 10.61 4.94
CA ALA A 310 8.22 12.01 4.66
C ALA A 310 8.10 12.30 3.16
N GLY A 311 9.09 11.88 2.36
CA GLY A 311 9.07 12.04 0.91
C GLY A 311 7.87 11.35 0.24
N PRO A 312 7.64 10.04 0.46
CA PRO A 312 6.47 9.33 -0.05
C PRO A 312 5.13 9.97 0.33
N ILE A 313 4.94 10.37 1.59
CA ILE A 313 3.71 11.02 2.06
C ILE A 313 3.45 12.31 1.27
N LEU A 314 4.45 13.20 1.20
CA LEU A 314 4.33 14.47 0.48
C LEU A 314 4.07 14.25 -1.00
N ASN A 315 4.78 13.32 -1.65
CA ASN A 315 4.60 13.02 -3.06
C ASN A 315 3.18 12.51 -3.37
N VAL A 316 2.61 11.66 -2.52
CA VAL A 316 1.25 11.14 -2.74
C VAL A 316 0.20 12.24 -2.55
N LEU A 317 0.32 13.05 -1.49
CA LEU A 317 -0.57 14.19 -1.26
C LEU A 317 -0.53 15.19 -2.42
N GLU A 318 0.66 15.45 -2.95
CA GLU A 318 0.86 16.37 -4.07
C GLU A 318 0.34 15.85 -5.41
N ASN A 319 0.21 14.54 -5.59
CA ASN A 319 -0.23 13.94 -6.85
C ASN A 319 -1.67 13.41 -6.80
N GLY A 320 -2.30 13.35 -5.62
CA GLY A 320 -3.64 12.74 -5.48
C GLY A 320 -3.62 11.23 -5.69
N SER A 321 -2.50 10.59 -5.36
CA SER A 321 -2.25 9.17 -5.59
C SER A 321 -2.86 8.29 -4.50
N VAL A 322 -2.78 6.96 -4.66
CA VAL A 322 -3.15 6.00 -3.62
C VAL A 322 -1.88 5.53 -2.92
N PHE A 323 -1.84 5.72 -1.60
CA PHE A 323 -0.76 5.24 -0.73
C PHE A 323 -1.24 4.03 0.07
N VAL A 324 -0.52 2.93 -0.04
CA VAL A 324 -0.78 1.68 0.66
C VAL A 324 0.40 1.34 1.54
N VAL A 325 0.19 1.19 2.85
CA VAL A 325 1.27 0.95 3.81
C VAL A 325 0.96 -0.29 4.65
N ASP A 326 1.79 -1.32 4.54
CA ASP A 326 1.80 -2.45 5.47
C ASP A 326 2.52 -2.03 6.75
N GLU A 327 1.93 -2.27 7.91
CA GLU A 327 2.43 -1.90 9.24
C GLU A 327 2.85 -0.43 9.34
N LEU A 328 1.87 0.47 9.09
CA LEU A 328 2.12 1.91 9.17
C LEU A 328 2.63 2.30 10.57
N ASP A 329 2.13 1.68 11.63
CA ASP A 329 2.49 1.92 13.02
C ASP A 329 3.87 1.43 13.44
N ALA A 330 4.51 0.51 12.69
CA ALA A 330 5.75 -0.10 13.16
C ALA A 330 6.80 0.97 13.52
N LYS A 331 7.43 0.87 14.69
CA LYS A 331 8.44 1.83 15.21
C LYS A 331 7.98 3.29 15.40
N MET A 332 6.70 3.64 15.18
CA MET A 332 6.18 5.00 15.34
C MET A 332 5.24 5.12 16.54
N HIS A 333 5.18 6.31 17.12
CA HIS A 333 4.24 6.62 18.19
C HIS A 333 2.80 6.75 17.63
N PRO A 334 1.76 6.24 18.32
CA PRO A 334 0.35 6.33 17.90
C PRO A 334 -0.09 7.71 17.40
N ASN A 335 0.23 8.76 18.17
CA ASN A 335 -0.09 10.16 17.81
C ASN A 335 0.49 10.59 16.46
N LEU A 336 1.66 10.08 16.08
CA LEU A 336 2.30 10.42 14.81
C LEU A 336 1.57 9.75 13.64
N VAL A 337 1.16 8.49 13.82
CA VAL A 337 0.31 7.78 12.84
C VAL A 337 -1.05 8.47 12.70
N SER A 338 -1.67 8.86 13.81
CA SER A 338 -2.91 9.65 13.83
C SER A 338 -2.75 10.98 13.08
N ALA A 339 -1.63 11.68 13.28
CA ALA A 339 -1.33 12.91 12.56
C ALA A 339 -1.21 12.67 11.05
N ILE A 340 -0.54 11.60 10.62
CA ILE A 340 -0.45 11.21 9.19
C ILE A 340 -1.86 10.96 8.63
N VAL A 341 -2.68 10.16 9.32
CA VAL A 341 -4.06 9.88 8.89
C VAL A 341 -4.86 11.17 8.71
N LYS A 342 -4.77 12.10 9.68
CA LYS A 342 -5.44 13.42 9.62
C LYS A 342 -4.94 14.30 8.48
N LEU A 343 -3.69 14.15 8.01
CA LEU A 343 -3.22 14.82 6.80
C LEU A 343 -4.03 14.39 5.57
N PHE A 344 -4.28 13.08 5.44
CA PHE A 344 -5.07 12.54 4.33
C PHE A 344 -6.55 12.92 4.43
N HIS A 345 -7.10 13.06 5.63
CA HIS A 345 -8.50 13.47 5.83
C HIS A 345 -8.73 14.96 5.54
N SER A 346 -7.75 15.80 5.84
CA SER A 346 -7.86 17.25 5.69
C SER A 346 -8.09 17.70 4.24
N ALA A 347 -9.19 18.39 3.97
CA ALA A 347 -9.46 18.98 2.65
C ALA A 347 -8.45 20.08 2.25
N THR A 348 -7.84 20.76 3.22
CA THR A 348 -6.86 21.83 2.96
C THR A 348 -5.46 21.28 2.72
N LYS A 349 -5.07 20.21 3.43
CA LYS A 349 -3.74 19.58 3.30
C LYS A 349 -3.69 18.48 2.23
N ASN A 350 -4.84 17.88 1.91
CA ASN A 350 -5.01 16.90 0.83
C ASN A 350 -5.99 17.40 -0.26
N PRO A 351 -5.67 18.50 -0.96
CA PRO A 351 -6.58 19.11 -1.94
C PRO A 351 -6.76 18.26 -3.20
N LYS A 352 -5.85 17.32 -3.48
CA LYS A 352 -5.93 16.41 -4.64
C LYS A 352 -6.57 15.06 -4.33
N ASN A 353 -7.15 14.90 -3.14
CA ASN A 353 -7.89 13.70 -2.74
C ASN A 353 -7.06 12.41 -2.84
N ALA A 354 -5.80 12.47 -2.41
CA ALA A 354 -4.99 11.27 -2.20
C ALA A 354 -5.67 10.32 -1.22
N GLN A 355 -5.48 9.01 -1.40
CA GLN A 355 -6.08 8.00 -0.54
C GLN A 355 -5.02 7.25 0.26
N LEU A 356 -5.32 6.94 1.52
CA LEU A 356 -4.44 6.16 2.41
C LEU A 356 -5.11 4.82 2.76
N ILE A 357 -4.47 3.72 2.41
CA ILE A 357 -4.89 2.36 2.81
C ILE A 357 -3.77 1.79 3.65
N PHE A 358 -4.06 1.31 4.84
CA PHE A 358 -3.01 0.73 5.66
C PHE A 358 -3.55 -0.34 6.59
N ASN A 359 -2.66 -1.15 7.12
CA ASN A 359 -2.98 -2.00 8.25
C ASN A 359 -2.17 -1.58 9.47
N THR A 360 -2.67 -1.97 10.64
CA THR A 360 -2.05 -1.63 11.91
C THR A 360 -2.42 -2.60 13.01
N HIS A 361 -1.59 -2.62 14.06
CA HIS A 361 -1.88 -3.28 15.32
C HIS A 361 -2.28 -2.30 16.43
N ASP A 362 -2.14 -0.99 16.20
CA ASP A 362 -2.38 0.04 17.19
C ASP A 362 -3.87 0.35 17.35
N THR A 363 -4.46 -0.13 18.44
CA THR A 363 -5.89 0.07 18.73
C THR A 363 -6.23 1.51 19.09
N ASN A 364 -5.26 2.34 19.49
CA ASN A 364 -5.50 3.73 19.84
C ASN A 364 -5.92 4.57 18.60
N LEU A 365 -5.70 4.05 17.39
CA LEU A 365 -6.17 4.68 16.16
C LEU A 365 -7.66 4.41 15.90
N LEU A 366 -8.24 3.39 16.55
CA LEU A 366 -9.60 2.93 16.35
C LEU A 366 -10.61 3.81 17.11
N GLU A 367 -10.67 5.07 16.73
CA GLU A 367 -11.55 6.08 17.32
C GLU A 367 -12.58 6.58 16.31
N SER A 368 -13.80 6.82 16.78
CA SER A 368 -14.92 7.32 15.96
C SER A 368 -14.71 8.75 15.45
N ASP A 369 -13.88 9.55 16.12
CA ASP A 369 -13.50 10.90 15.67
C ASP A 369 -12.47 10.86 14.53
N ASN A 370 -11.77 9.73 14.35
CA ASN A 370 -10.75 9.57 13.31
C ASN A 370 -11.31 8.82 12.09
N PHE A 371 -12.18 7.83 12.31
CA PHE A 371 -12.69 6.96 11.25
C PHE A 371 -14.20 6.84 11.26
N ARG A 372 -14.77 6.77 10.06
CA ARG A 372 -16.12 6.25 9.83
C ARG A 372 -16.12 4.72 9.91
N ARG A 373 -17.28 4.11 10.16
CA ARG A 373 -17.40 2.64 10.23
C ARG A 373 -17.06 1.95 8.91
N ASP A 374 -17.32 2.60 7.78
CA ASP A 374 -16.99 2.11 6.44
C ASP A 374 -15.48 2.26 6.08
N GLN A 375 -14.68 2.93 6.93
CA GLN A 375 -13.23 3.02 6.79
C GLN A 375 -12.48 1.97 7.61
N VAL A 376 -13.13 1.35 8.59
CA VAL A 376 -12.53 0.34 9.45
C VAL A 376 -12.86 -1.05 8.91
N TRP A 377 -11.82 -1.82 8.65
CA TRP A 377 -11.91 -3.19 8.13
C TRP A 377 -11.20 -4.16 9.07
N PHE A 378 -11.64 -5.40 9.07
CA PHE A 378 -11.06 -6.47 9.87
C PHE A 378 -10.73 -7.66 8.99
N THR A 379 -9.56 -8.25 9.21
CA THR A 379 -9.24 -9.59 8.70
C THR A 379 -9.23 -10.59 9.83
N GLU A 380 -9.83 -11.74 9.58
CA GLU A 380 -9.87 -12.86 10.52
C GLU A 380 -9.63 -14.16 9.76
N LYS A 381 -9.00 -15.13 10.41
CA LYS A 381 -8.70 -16.43 9.83
C LYS A 381 -9.55 -17.49 10.53
N ASP A 382 -10.26 -18.28 9.74
CA ASP A 382 -11.04 -19.39 10.26
C ASP A 382 -10.13 -20.55 10.73
N ARG A 383 -10.74 -21.57 11.34
CA ARG A 383 -10.03 -22.77 11.81
C ARG A 383 -9.40 -23.61 10.69
N TYR A 384 -9.82 -23.41 9.43
CA TYR A 384 -9.27 -24.09 8.25
C TYR A 384 -8.16 -23.28 7.58
N GLY A 385 -7.88 -22.10 8.12
CA GLY A 385 -6.84 -21.22 7.67
C GLY A 385 -7.25 -20.24 6.57
N ALA A 386 -8.52 -20.18 6.17
CA ALA A 386 -9.02 -19.21 5.21
C ALA A 386 -9.28 -17.86 5.90
N ALA A 387 -8.78 -16.79 5.30
CA ALA A 387 -8.99 -15.43 5.76
C ALA A 387 -10.26 -14.83 5.14
N THR A 388 -11.01 -14.08 5.95
CA THR A 388 -12.13 -13.24 5.54
C THR A 388 -11.79 -11.76 5.74
N LEU A 389 -12.48 -10.88 5.02
CA LEU A 389 -12.40 -9.43 5.16
C LEU A 389 -13.81 -8.87 5.31
N TYR A 390 -14.05 -8.07 6.34
CA TYR A 390 -15.36 -7.44 6.59
C TYR A 390 -15.18 -6.05 7.20
N ALA A 391 -16.16 -5.17 7.03
CA ALA A 391 -16.11 -3.81 7.52
C ALA A 391 -16.78 -3.68 8.89
N LEU A 392 -16.38 -2.68 9.68
CA LEU A 392 -17.11 -2.30 10.90
C LEU A 392 -18.56 -1.88 10.58
N ALA A 393 -18.79 -1.34 9.38
CA ALA A 393 -20.12 -0.99 8.88
C ALA A 393 -21.07 -2.19 8.72
N ASP A 394 -20.55 -3.43 8.68
CA ASP A 394 -21.36 -4.65 8.62
C ASP A 394 -22.02 -4.98 9.97
N PHE A 395 -21.52 -4.37 11.06
CA PHE A 395 -22.05 -4.53 12.40
C PHE A 395 -23.09 -3.45 12.76
N LYS A 396 -23.99 -3.79 13.67
CA LYS A 396 -24.98 -2.86 14.24
C LYS A 396 -24.36 -1.97 15.34
N VAL A 397 -23.38 -1.14 14.97
CA VAL A 397 -22.66 -0.24 15.89
C VAL A 397 -23.26 1.16 15.84
N ARG A 398 -23.60 1.78 16.98
CA ARG A 398 -24.08 3.17 16.99
C ARG A 398 -22.92 4.14 16.72
N ARG A 399 -23.24 5.33 16.19
CA ARG A 399 -22.24 6.34 15.78
C ARG A 399 -21.28 6.78 16.89
N ASN A 400 -21.71 6.79 18.15
CA ASN A 400 -20.92 7.27 19.29
C ASN A 400 -20.38 6.14 20.17
N GLU A 401 -20.41 4.90 19.69
CA GLU A 401 -19.78 3.79 20.42
C GLU A 401 -18.26 3.89 20.33
N ASN A 402 -17.59 3.51 21.42
CA ASN A 402 -16.14 3.44 21.46
C ASN A 402 -15.69 2.21 20.67
N PHE A 403 -15.19 2.44 19.45
CA PHE A 403 -14.76 1.36 18.55
C PHE A 403 -13.61 0.56 19.15
N GLU A 404 -12.62 1.21 19.75
CA GLU A 404 -11.50 0.55 20.43
C GLU A 404 -11.97 -0.37 21.55
N ALA A 405 -12.77 0.14 22.49
CA ALA A 405 -13.24 -0.65 23.62
C ALA A 405 -14.06 -1.87 23.16
N ASN A 406 -14.95 -1.68 22.18
CA ASN A 406 -15.73 -2.78 21.61
C ASN A 406 -14.86 -3.80 20.86
N TYR A 407 -13.80 -3.34 20.18
CA TYR A 407 -12.83 -4.23 19.55
C TYR A 407 -12.13 -5.07 20.61
N ILE A 408 -11.53 -4.45 21.64
CA ILE A 408 -10.81 -5.13 22.75
C ILE A 408 -11.72 -6.12 23.50
N GLU A 409 -13.01 -5.81 23.64
CA GLU A 409 -14.04 -6.71 24.20
C GLU A 409 -14.50 -7.82 23.24
N GLU A 410 -13.79 -8.03 22.12
CA GLU A 410 -14.02 -9.07 21.10
C GLU A 410 -15.35 -8.97 20.35
N LYS A 411 -16.06 -7.82 20.43
CA LYS A 411 -17.39 -7.67 19.78
C LYS A 411 -17.34 -7.70 18.26
N TYR A 412 -16.19 -7.37 17.69
CA TYR A 412 -15.98 -7.35 16.24
C TYR A 412 -15.19 -8.55 15.72
N GLY A 413 -14.76 -9.47 16.60
CA GLY A 413 -13.84 -10.55 16.24
C GLY A 413 -12.43 -10.04 15.91
N ALA A 414 -11.71 -10.79 15.07
CA ALA A 414 -10.38 -10.44 14.57
C ALA A 414 -9.29 -10.18 15.66
N ILE A 415 -9.48 -10.67 16.88
CA ILE A 415 -8.49 -10.63 17.97
C ILE A 415 -7.77 -11.99 18.11
N PRO A 416 -6.49 -12.04 18.53
CA PRO A 416 -5.80 -13.30 18.77
C PRO A 416 -6.48 -14.14 19.86
N TYR A 417 -6.88 -15.37 19.52
CA TYR A 417 -7.26 -16.36 20.53
C TYR A 417 -6.00 -16.91 21.22
N LEU A 418 -5.73 -16.41 22.42
CA LEU A 418 -4.58 -16.86 23.22
C LEU A 418 -4.99 -18.09 24.05
N GLY A 419 -4.27 -19.20 23.86
CA GLY A 419 -4.37 -20.34 24.76
C GLY A 419 -3.83 -20.01 26.16
N ASN A 420 -4.04 -20.89 27.14
CA ASN A 420 -3.47 -20.69 28.46
C ASN A 420 -1.96 -20.98 28.45
N PHE A 421 -1.14 -19.93 28.36
CA PHE A 421 0.33 -20.02 28.35
C PHE A 421 0.90 -20.66 29.63
N SER A 422 0.18 -20.63 30.76
CA SER A 422 0.61 -21.30 31.99
C SER A 422 0.65 -22.83 31.85
N ARG A 423 -0.08 -23.42 30.88
CA ARG A 423 -0.04 -24.86 30.59
C ARG A 423 1.26 -25.31 29.90
N LEU A 424 2.06 -24.38 29.37
CA LEU A 424 3.34 -24.71 28.74
C LEU A 424 4.36 -25.31 29.72
N PHE A 425 4.21 -24.99 31.01
CA PHE A 425 5.16 -25.39 32.05
C PHE A 425 4.60 -26.47 33.00
N ASN A 426 3.35 -26.91 32.81
CA ASN A 426 2.72 -27.98 33.58
C ASN A 426 1.98 -28.94 32.63
N PRO A 427 2.64 -30.01 32.15
CA PRO A 427 2.02 -30.98 31.24
C PRO A 427 1.00 -31.91 31.91
N ALA A 428 0.69 -31.72 33.20
CA ALA A 428 -0.20 -32.57 33.96
C ALA A 428 -1.45 -31.82 34.43
N THR A 429 -2.40 -31.60 33.52
CA THR A 429 -3.84 -31.74 33.79
C THR A 429 -4.57 -31.93 32.46
N GLU A 430 -5.20 -33.09 32.39
CA GLU A 430 -6.00 -33.73 31.35
C GLU A 430 -6.76 -32.86 30.34
N THR A 431 -6.88 -33.46 29.15
CA THR A 431 -7.89 -33.28 28.12
C THR A 431 -9.26 -32.92 28.69
N ALA A 432 -9.65 -31.65 28.55
CA ALA A 432 -11.04 -31.26 28.47
C ALA A 432 -11.23 -30.57 27.13
N ASP A 433 -12.09 -31.15 26.31
CA ASP A 433 -12.49 -30.69 24.99
C ASP A 433 -12.72 -29.18 24.98
N VAL A 434 -11.87 -28.45 24.26
CA VAL A 434 -12.22 -27.14 23.76
C VAL A 434 -12.90 -27.39 22.42
N GLU A 435 -14.21 -27.64 22.44
CA GLU A 435 -15.03 -27.29 21.28
C GLU A 435 -15.04 -25.76 21.16
N PRO A 436 -14.50 -25.16 20.08
CA PRO A 436 -14.77 -23.77 19.80
C PRO A 436 -16.16 -23.68 19.19
N LYS A 437 -17.01 -22.82 19.79
CA LYS A 437 -18.31 -22.44 19.26
C LYS A 437 -18.16 -22.01 17.78
N GLY A 438 -19.07 -22.50 16.95
CA GLY A 438 -19.03 -22.40 15.49
C GLY A 438 -19.43 -21.06 14.90
#